data_AF-A0A3S3B9H1-F1
#
_entry.id   AF-A0A3S3B9H1-F1
#
_cell.length_a   1.000
_cell.length_b   1.000
_cell.length_c   1.000
_cell.angle_alpha   90.00
_cell.angle_beta   90.00
_cell.angle_gamma   90.00
#
_symmetry.space_group_name_H-M   'P 1'
#
loop_
_entity.id
_entity.type
_entity.pdbx_description
1 polymer ?
#
loop_
_entity_poly.entity_id
_entity_poly.type
_entity_poly.pdbx_seq_one_letter_code
_entity_poly.pdbx_strand_id
1 'polypeptide(L)'
;MAKKTLLSEVNASVRAAEHLQDAPQYRAAIEQARMLARVIDEAVDTGTEAATKASFGPVPTLHKVLTGLGLTPEGAAKLNLQAEAEGDELDAILDDRRTLRSV
;
A
#
# COMPACT_ATOMS: atom_id res chain seq x y z
N MET A 1 -4.32 11.89 22.52
CA MET A 1 -3.88 11.05 21.39
C MET A 1 -3.50 11.98 20.25
N ALA A 2 -2.34 11.77 19.60
CA ALA A 2 -1.96 12.58 18.44
C ALA A 2 -2.94 12.34 17.28
N LYS A 3 -3.32 13.40 16.55
CA LYS A 3 -4.18 13.30 15.36
C LYS A 3 -3.47 12.44 14.32
N LYS A 4 -4.12 11.34 13.89
CA LYS A 4 -3.66 10.58 12.73
C LYS A 4 -3.83 11.45 11.49
N THR A 5 -2.73 11.69 10.78
CA THR A 5 -2.69 12.44 9.52
C THR A 5 -2.44 11.49 8.37
N LEU A 6 -2.83 11.88 7.16
CA LEU A 6 -2.56 11.10 5.96
C LEU A 6 -1.05 10.92 5.75
N LEU A 7 -0.25 11.93 6.07
CA LEU A 7 1.22 11.81 6.07
C LEU A 7 1.70 10.71 7.01
N SER A 8 1.11 10.58 8.20
CA SER A 8 1.51 9.56 9.16
C SER A 8 1.21 8.14 8.66
N GLU A 9 0.08 7.95 7.97
CA GLU A 9 -0.31 6.68 7.36
C GLU A 9 0.58 6.35 6.16
N VAL A 10 0.86 7.30 5.26
CA VAL A 10 1.79 7.09 4.14
C VAL A 10 3.17 6.65 4.66
N ASN A 11 3.68 7.30 5.71
CA ASN A 11 4.95 6.92 6.31
C ASN A 11 4.92 5.53 6.97
N ALA A 12 3.80 5.14 7.58
CA ALA A 12 3.64 3.81 8.13
C ALA A 12 3.64 2.74 7.03
N SER A 13 2.88 2.95 5.95
CA SER A 13 2.82 2.04 4.80
C SER A 13 4.18 1.90 4.11
N VAL A 14 4.90 3.00 3.91
CA VAL A 14 6.25 2.96 3.31
C VAL A 14 7.23 2.19 4.18
N ARG A 15 7.16 2.31 5.52
CA ARG A 15 8.03 1.54 6.43
C ARG A 15 7.68 0.06 6.48
N ALA A 16 6.39 -0.29 6.34
CA ALA A 16 5.94 -1.68 6.35
C ALA A 16 6.21 -2.41 5.04
N ALA A 17 6.43 -1.68 3.94
CA ALA A 17 6.72 -2.24 2.63
C ALA A 17 8.21 -2.58 2.48
N GLU A 18 8.55 -3.87 2.58
CA GLU A 18 9.93 -4.36 2.46
C GLU A 18 10.56 -4.03 1.09
N HIS A 19 9.80 -4.16 0.01
CA HIS A 19 10.26 -3.88 -1.37
C HIS A 19 10.61 -2.41 -1.64
N LEU A 20 10.25 -1.50 -0.71
CA LEU A 20 10.60 -0.08 -0.78
C LEU A 20 11.85 0.25 0.04
N GLN A 21 12.30 -0.64 0.93
CA GLN A 21 13.50 -0.42 1.73
C GLN A 21 14.74 -0.50 0.82
N ASP A 22 15.67 0.44 1.02
CA ASP A 22 16.94 0.52 0.27
C ASP A 22 16.79 0.52 -1.27
N ALA A 23 15.62 0.93 -1.77
CA ALA A 23 15.28 0.98 -3.19
C ALA A 23 15.34 2.43 -3.71
N PRO A 24 16.51 2.95 -4.13
CA PRO A 24 16.68 4.35 -4.52
C PRO A 24 15.78 4.76 -5.69
N GLN A 25 15.38 3.81 -6.55
CA GLN A 25 14.46 4.04 -7.66
C GLN A 25 13.09 4.54 -7.21
N TYR A 26 12.65 4.25 -5.98
CA TYR A 26 11.35 4.66 -5.45
C TYR A 26 11.40 5.96 -4.63
N ARG A 27 12.61 6.49 -4.34
CA ARG A 27 12.78 7.65 -3.45
C ARG A 27 11.96 8.87 -3.88
N ALA A 28 11.98 9.20 -5.17
CA ALA A 28 11.23 10.34 -5.69
C ALA A 28 9.71 10.15 -5.56
N ALA A 29 9.20 8.95 -5.84
CA ALA A 29 7.79 8.62 -5.72
C ALA A 29 7.33 8.63 -4.25
N ILE A 30 8.17 8.14 -3.32
CA ILE A 30 7.91 8.20 -1.88
C ILE A 30 7.81 9.66 -1.39
N GLU A 31 8.73 10.53 -1.81
CA GLU A 31 8.67 11.95 -1.47
C GLU A 31 7.44 12.65 -2.06
N GLN A 32 7.07 12.30 -3.30
CA GLN A 32 5.85 12.81 -3.91
C GLN A 32 4.59 12.38 -3.13
N ALA A 33 4.52 11.12 -2.68
CA ALA A 33 3.41 10.64 -1.85
C ALA A 33 3.32 11.42 -0.53
N ARG A 34 4.46 11.67 0.14
CA ARG A 34 4.53 12.47 1.37
C ARG A 34 4.07 13.90 1.16
N MET A 35 4.50 14.54 0.06
CA MET A 35 4.12 15.91 -0.28
C MET A 35 2.61 16.02 -0.54
N LEU A 36 2.03 15.11 -1.34
CA LEU A 36 0.59 15.10 -1.60
C LEU A 36 -0.22 14.84 -0.33
N ALA A 37 0.24 13.94 0.55
CA ALA A 37 -0.40 13.69 1.83
C ALA A 37 -0.46 14.95 2.71
N ARG A 38 0.64 15.72 2.79
CA ARG A 38 0.66 17.02 3.50
C ARG A 38 -0.32 18.03 2.91
N VAL A 39 -0.37 18.15 1.59
CA VAL A 39 -1.32 19.06 0.91
C VAL A 39 -2.76 18.69 1.24
N ILE A 40 -3.08 17.40 1.31
CA ILE A 40 -4.43 16.93 1.67
C ILE A 40 -4.72 17.18 3.15
N ASP A 41 -3.77 16.89 4.04
CA ASP A 41 -3.90 17.16 5.48
C ASP A 41 -4.15 18.66 5.73
N GLU A 42 -3.36 19.54 5.10
CA GLU A 42 -3.53 21.00 5.16
C GLU A 42 -4.88 21.46 4.60
N ALA A 43 -5.34 20.88 3.50
CA ALA A 43 -6.64 21.19 2.91
C ALA A 43 -7.80 20.80 3.83
N VAL A 44 -7.70 19.64 4.51
CA VAL A 44 -8.69 19.20 5.50
C VAL A 44 -8.69 20.11 6.72
N ASP A 45 -7.51 20.54 7.19
CA ASP A 45 -7.37 21.45 8.33
C ASP A 45 -7.87 22.87 8.01
N THR A 46 -7.75 23.30 6.75
CA THR A 46 -8.24 24.60 6.28
C THR A 46 -9.77 24.65 6.23
N GLY A 47 -10.42 23.53 5.87
CA GLY A 47 -11.88 23.40 5.89
C GLY A 47 -12.48 22.82 4.61
N THR A 48 -13.81 22.67 4.61
CA THR A 48 -14.57 21.87 3.63
C THR A 48 -14.32 22.26 2.18
N GLU A 49 -14.22 23.56 1.86
CA GLU A 49 -14.00 24.01 0.47
C GLU A 49 -12.62 23.60 -0.05
N ALA A 50 -11.58 23.77 0.78
CA ALA A 50 -10.22 23.36 0.43
C ALA A 50 -10.12 21.84 0.30
N ALA A 51 -10.72 21.09 1.23
CA ALA A 51 -10.83 19.63 1.15
C ALA A 51 -11.55 19.16 -0.14
N THR A 52 -12.62 19.86 -0.53
CA THR A 52 -13.35 19.58 -1.78
C THR A 52 -12.45 19.80 -3.00
N LYS A 53 -11.69 20.90 -3.05
CA LYS A 53 -10.73 21.14 -4.14
C LYS A 53 -9.64 20.05 -4.19
N ALA A 54 -9.15 19.61 -3.03
CA ALA A 54 -8.15 18.55 -2.94
C ALA A 54 -8.65 17.21 -3.50
N SER A 55 -9.97 16.96 -3.48
CA SER A 55 -10.58 15.72 -3.97
C SER A 55 -10.45 15.51 -5.49
N PHE A 56 -10.23 16.57 -6.27
CA PHE A 56 -10.15 16.50 -7.74
C PHE A 56 -8.73 16.43 -8.31
N GLY A 57 -7.70 16.74 -7.51
CA GLY A 57 -6.31 16.78 -7.97
C GLY A 57 -5.37 16.01 -7.04
N PRO A 58 -5.07 16.56 -5.86
CA PRO A 58 -4.20 15.91 -4.86
C PRO A 58 -4.58 14.46 -4.52
N VAL A 59 -5.85 14.21 -4.18
CA VAL A 59 -6.32 12.86 -3.77
C VAL A 59 -6.15 11.81 -4.87
N PRO A 60 -6.66 11.99 -6.11
CA PRO A 60 -6.47 11.00 -7.17
C PRO A 60 -5.01 10.85 -7.58
N THR A 61 -4.21 11.93 -7.49
CA THR A 61 -2.76 11.85 -7.77
C THR A 61 -2.05 11.03 -6.70
N LEU A 62 -2.37 11.22 -5.42
CA LEU A 62 -1.82 10.41 -4.34
C LEU A 62 -2.16 8.94 -4.54
N HIS A 63 -3.42 8.63 -4.86
CA HIS A 63 -3.83 7.25 -5.13
C HIS A 63 -3.00 6.61 -6.25
N LYS A 64 -2.77 7.31 -7.36
CA LYS A 64 -1.92 6.82 -8.47
C LYS A 64 -0.48 6.55 -8.02
N VAL A 65 0.11 7.46 -7.24
CA VAL A 65 1.47 7.28 -6.70
C VAL A 65 1.53 6.07 -5.77
N LEU A 66 0.57 5.92 -4.86
CA LEU A 66 0.50 4.78 -3.94
C LEU A 66 0.33 3.45 -4.70
N THR A 67 -0.50 3.43 -5.75
CA THR A 67 -0.62 2.27 -6.64
C THR A 67 0.69 1.96 -7.35
N GLY A 68 1.40 2.96 -7.87
CA GLY A 68 2.73 2.77 -8.49
C GLY A 68 3.81 2.27 -7.52
N LEU A 69 3.66 2.59 -6.23
CA LEU A 69 4.54 2.10 -5.16
C LEU A 69 4.15 0.72 -4.62
N GLY A 70 3.04 0.12 -5.09
CA GLY A 70 2.55 -1.15 -4.53
C GLY A 70 1.86 -1.03 -3.18
N LEU A 71 1.51 0.18 -2.74
CA LEU A 71 0.89 0.45 -1.43
C LEU A 71 -0.65 0.39 -1.45
N THR A 72 -1.22 -0.03 -2.57
CA THR A 72 -2.65 -0.34 -2.73
C THR A 72 -2.80 -1.80 -3.17
N PRO A 73 -3.96 -2.45 -2.96
CA PRO A 73 -4.19 -3.82 -3.44
C PRO A 73 -3.93 -3.98 -4.93
N GLU A 74 -4.35 -3.00 -5.72
CA GLU A 74 -4.10 -2.95 -7.17
C GLU A 74 -2.61 -2.85 -7.48
N GLY A 75 -1.88 -1.98 -6.77
CA GLY A 75 -0.44 -1.82 -6.94
C GLY A 75 0.33 -3.08 -6.56
N ALA A 76 -0.02 -3.70 -5.44
CA ALA A 76 0.59 -4.93 -4.97
C ALA A 76 0.39 -6.07 -5.99
N ALA A 77 -0.82 -6.19 -6.57
CA ALA A 77 -1.09 -7.16 -7.65
C ALA A 77 -0.20 -6.91 -8.87
N LYS A 78 -0.09 -5.66 -9.33
CA LYS A 78 0.70 -5.28 -10.51
C LYS A 78 2.20 -5.55 -10.35
N LEU A 79 2.70 -5.46 -9.13
CA LEU A 79 4.10 -5.69 -8.80
C LEU A 79 4.38 -7.13 -8.33
N ASN A 80 3.38 -8.02 -8.35
CA ASN A 80 3.46 -9.38 -7.83
C ASN A 80 3.97 -9.42 -6.37
N LEU A 81 3.54 -8.46 -5.55
CA LEU A 81 3.87 -8.34 -4.12
C LEU A 81 2.82 -8.99 -3.23
N GLN A 82 1.83 -9.66 -3.82
CA GLN A 82 0.87 -10.43 -3.05
C GLN A 82 1.64 -11.56 -2.38
N ALA A 83 1.47 -11.73 -1.08
CA ALA A 83 1.95 -12.93 -0.41
C ALA A 83 1.44 -14.12 -1.21
N GLU A 84 2.34 -15.03 -1.59
CA GLU A 84 1.91 -16.34 -2.07
C GLU A 84 0.89 -16.83 -1.04
N ALA A 85 -0.33 -17.13 -1.48
CA ALA A 85 -1.21 -17.92 -0.64
C ALA A 85 -0.38 -19.15 -0.28
N GLU A 86 -0.21 -19.45 1.01
CA GLU A 86 0.37 -20.70 1.49
C GLU A 86 -0.45 -21.86 0.89
N GLY A 87 -0.13 -22.20 -0.34
CA GLY A 87 -0.77 -23.23 -1.15
C GLY A 87 -0.02 -24.55 -1.05
N ASP A 88 1.10 -24.59 -0.33
CA ASP A 88 1.92 -25.79 -0.18
C ASP A 88 1.49 -26.68 1.01
N GLU A 89 0.79 -26.15 2.03
CA GLU A 89 0.34 -26.99 3.15
C GLU A 89 -0.90 -27.83 2.81
N LEU A 90 -1.83 -27.31 1.98
CA LEU A 90 -3.05 -28.03 1.64
C LEU A 90 -2.82 -29.16 0.63
N ASP A 91 -1.92 -28.96 -0.33
CA ASP A 91 -1.55 -30.00 -1.31
C ASP A 91 -0.70 -31.10 -0.65
N ALA A 92 0.19 -30.76 0.29
CA ALA A 92 0.93 -31.76 1.08
C ALA A 92 0.02 -32.63 1.97
N ILE A 93 -1.01 -32.04 2.59
CA ILE A 93 -1.99 -32.78 3.42
C ILE A 93 -2.89 -33.69 2.57
N LEU A 94 -3.22 -33.28 1.34
CA LEU A 94 -4.06 -34.08 0.44
C LEU A 94 -3.30 -35.26 -0.18
N ASP A 95 -2.01 -35.11 -0.48
CA ASP A 95 -1.19 -36.18 -1.04
C ASP A 95 -0.92 -37.29 0.00
N ASP A 96 -0.70 -36.91 1.27
CA ASP A 96 -0.46 -37.85 2.37
C ASP A 96 -1.72 -38.67 2.75
N ARG A 97 -2.92 -38.15 2.47
CA ARG A 97 -4.18 -38.93 2.62
C ARG A 97 -4.42 -39.92 1.49
N ARG A 98 -3.74 -39.76 0.35
CA ARG A 98 -3.87 -40.66 -0.81
C ARG A 98 -2.98 -41.90 -0.66
N THR A 99 -1.83 -41.76 0.00
CA THR A 99 -0.89 -42.86 0.32
C THR A 99 -1.41 -43.78 1.43
N LEU A 100 -2.16 -43.24 2.41
CA LEU A 100 -2.72 -44.01 3.53
C LEU A 100 -3.96 -44.87 3.18
N ARG A 101 -4.54 -44.72 1.98
CA ARG A 101 -5.71 -45.52 1.54
C ARG A 101 -5.36 -46.71 0.64
N SER A 102 -4.07 -46.99 0.41
CA SER A 102 -3.63 -48.11 -0.45
C SER A 102 -2.99 -49.29 0.31
N VAL A 103 -3.31 -49.49 1.59
CA VAL A 103 -2.90 -50.68 2.36
C VAL A 103 -4.13 -51.48 2.77
#